data_AF-A0A441WUZ3-F1
#
_entry.id   AF-A0A441WUZ3-F1
#
_cell.length_a   1.000
_cell.length_b   1.000
_cell.length_c   1.000
_cell.angle_alpha   90.00
_cell.angle_beta   90.00
_cell.angle_gamma   90.00
#
_symmetry.space_group_name_H-M   'P 1'
#
loop_
_entity.id
_entity.type
_entity.pdbx_description
1 polymer ?
#
loop_
_entity_poly.entity_id
_entity_poly.type
_entity_poly.pdbx_seq_one_letter_code
_entity_poly.pdbx_strand_id
1 'polypeptide(L)'
;MSKGAGNTRTGAAGPAASITAGAVLEISGLTVSVRGEDGERPVVSDLSLTLARGETLCIAGESGSGKSMTALAIMQLLPQPAARISSGKIRLGDTDLAVLDERRLRRIRGDRIAMIFQEPMTSLNPVLSIGRQLVESIEAHTGLSRAEARRRAIEALKA
;
A
#
# COMPACT_ATOMS: atom_id res chain seq x y z
N MET A 1 -0.65 53.43 -10.98
CA MET A 1 -0.42 52.82 -12.30
C MET A 1 0.97 52.20 -12.31
N SER A 2 1.09 50.97 -12.84
CA SER A 2 2.32 50.18 -13.12
C SER A 2 2.95 49.45 -11.91
N LYS A 3 2.63 48.16 -11.73
CA LYS A 3 3.42 46.94 -12.08
C LYS A 3 4.62 46.75 -11.14
N GLY A 4 4.78 45.68 -10.35
CA GLY A 4 4.51 44.26 -10.63
C GLY A 4 5.77 43.61 -11.21
N ALA A 5 6.50 42.81 -10.42
CA ALA A 5 7.28 41.64 -10.85
C ALA A 5 8.08 41.08 -9.66
N GLY A 6 7.61 39.95 -9.14
CA GLY A 6 8.45 39.05 -8.35
C GLY A 6 9.54 38.43 -9.22
N ASN A 7 10.72 38.22 -8.63
CA ASN A 7 11.76 37.41 -9.23
C ASN A 7 11.99 36.14 -8.40
N THR A 8 11.61 35.04 -9.05
CA THR A 8 11.94 33.65 -8.79
C THR A 8 13.45 33.39 -8.73
N ARG A 9 13.90 32.69 -7.69
CA ARG A 9 15.07 31.80 -7.73
C ARG A 9 14.64 30.49 -7.07
N THR A 10 14.26 29.48 -7.86
CA THR A 10 15.13 28.41 -8.38
C THR A 10 15.74 27.55 -7.27
N GLY A 11 15.16 26.35 -7.11
CA GLY A 11 15.90 25.09 -6.98
C GLY A 11 16.68 24.84 -5.70
N ALA A 12 16.09 24.05 -4.81
CA ALA A 12 16.84 23.01 -4.10
C ALA A 12 15.94 21.77 -3.99
N ALA A 13 16.29 20.71 -4.74
CA ALA A 13 15.74 19.39 -4.54
C ALA A 13 16.05 18.97 -3.09
N GLY A 14 15.00 18.84 -2.27
CA GLY A 14 15.12 18.38 -0.90
C GLY A 14 15.76 16.99 -0.84
N PRO A 15 16.52 16.70 0.22
CA PRO A 15 17.31 15.47 0.31
C PRO A 15 16.39 14.27 0.17
N ALA A 16 16.82 13.27 -0.61
CA ALA A 16 16.18 11.97 -0.63
C ALA A 16 16.13 11.46 0.81
N ALA A 17 14.93 11.48 1.41
CA ALA A 17 14.71 11.07 2.79
C ALA A 17 15.30 9.67 2.98
N SER A 18 16.41 9.61 3.72
CA SER A 18 16.91 8.36 4.25
C SER A 18 15.84 7.83 5.19
N ILE A 19 15.52 6.54 5.05
CA ILE A 19 14.60 5.88 5.97
C ILE A 19 15.09 6.16 7.39
N THR A 20 14.25 6.79 8.19
CA THR A 20 14.56 7.02 9.60
C THR A 20 14.89 5.67 10.23
N ALA A 21 16.04 5.56 10.89
CA ALA A 21 16.54 4.29 11.42
C ALA A 21 15.45 3.58 12.25
N GLY A 22 14.95 2.44 11.74
CA GLY A 22 13.88 1.65 12.38
C GLY A 22 12.49 1.74 11.74
N ALA A 23 12.27 2.61 10.75
CA ALA A 23 11.02 2.66 10.00
C ALA A 23 10.87 1.44 9.06
N VAL A 24 9.69 0.81 9.10
CA VAL A 24 9.32 -0.30 8.21
C VAL A 24 8.52 0.21 7.02
N LEU A 25 7.65 1.21 7.22
CA LEU A 25 6.90 1.86 6.16
C LEU A 25 7.04 3.38 6.31
N GLU A 26 7.31 4.06 5.20
CA GLU A 26 7.37 5.52 5.12
C GLU A 26 6.58 5.99 3.91
N ILE A 27 5.70 6.96 4.13
CA ILE A 27 4.92 7.62 3.10
C ILE A 27 5.29 9.09 3.14
N SER A 28 5.62 9.65 1.97
CA SER A 28 6.02 11.05 1.84
C SER A 28 5.18 11.74 0.76
N GLY A 29 4.38 12.72 1.17
CA GLY A 29 3.58 13.57 0.29
C GLY A 29 2.62 12.80 -0.63
N LEU A 30 2.04 11.71 -0.14
CA LEU A 30 1.13 10.87 -0.92
C LEU A 30 -0.14 11.64 -1.27
N THR A 31 -0.38 11.79 -2.57
CA THR A 31 -1.64 12.27 -3.11
C THR A 31 -2.27 11.17 -3.95
N VAL A 32 -3.51 10.83 -3.64
CA VAL A 32 -4.32 9.87 -4.39
C VAL A 32 -5.48 10.63 -5.01
N SER A 33 -5.62 10.50 -6.32
CA SER A 33 -6.67 11.16 -7.08
C SER A 33 -7.63 10.17 -7.71
N VAL A 34 -8.90 10.55 -7.78
CA VAL A 34 -9.98 9.77 -8.40
C VAL A 34 -10.56 10.58 -9.56
N ARG A 35 -10.82 9.91 -10.68
CA ARG A 35 -11.51 10.49 -11.83
C ARG A 35 -13.03 10.40 -11.61
N GLY A 36 -13.67 11.57 -11.56
CA GLY A 36 -15.12 11.72 -11.63
C GLY A 36 -15.56 12.31 -12.97
N GLU A 37 -16.85 12.60 -13.10
CA GLU A 37 -17.45 13.22 -14.29
C GLU A 37 -16.88 14.63 -14.56
N ASP A 38 -16.68 15.41 -13.49
CA ASP A 38 -16.13 16.77 -13.55
C ASP A 38 -14.58 16.82 -13.63
N GLY A 39 -13.94 15.66 -13.82
CA GLY A 39 -12.48 15.54 -13.91
C GLY A 39 -11.84 14.85 -12.71
N GLU A 40 -10.52 15.02 -12.59
CA GLU A 40 -9.73 14.35 -11.57
C GLU A 40 -9.66 15.19 -10.29
N ARG A 41 -9.99 14.56 -9.15
CA ARG A 41 -10.02 15.21 -7.84
C ARG A 41 -9.21 14.41 -6.80
N PRO A 42 -8.42 15.08 -5.94
CA PRO A 42 -7.71 14.38 -4.87
C PRO A 42 -8.70 13.89 -3.81
N VAL A 43 -8.51 12.65 -3.35
CA VAL A 43 -9.24 12.03 -2.23
C VAL A 43 -8.33 11.79 -1.01
N VAL A 44 -7.01 11.82 -1.24
CA VAL A 44 -5.96 11.92 -0.23
C VAL A 44 -5.00 12.99 -0.74
N SER A 45 -4.61 13.94 0.10
CA SER A 45 -3.77 15.08 -0.28
C SER A 45 -2.58 15.19 0.65
N ASP A 46 -1.37 15.16 0.09
CA ASP A 46 -0.10 15.41 0.77
C ASP A 46 0.09 14.63 2.09
N LEU A 47 -0.34 13.36 2.12
CA LEU A 47 -0.24 12.53 3.31
C LEU A 47 1.20 12.08 3.52
N SER A 48 1.75 12.37 4.69
CA SER A 48 3.03 11.83 5.15
C SER A 48 2.85 11.09 6.46
N LEU A 49 3.36 9.86 6.53
CA LEU A 49 3.33 9.04 7.75
C LEU A 49 4.54 8.12 7.80
N THR A 50 4.91 7.71 9.00
CA THR A 50 6.00 6.76 9.23
C THR A 50 5.51 5.73 10.23
N LEU A 51 5.82 4.46 9.97
CA LEU A 51 5.52 3.33 10.85
C LEU A 51 6.84 2.66 11.22
N ALA A 52 7.17 2.67 12.51
CA ALA A 52 8.33 2.00 13.06
C ALA A 52 8.12 0.48 13.19
N ARG A 53 9.23 -0.26 13.29
CA ARG A 53 9.17 -1.70 13.58
C ARG A 53 8.53 -1.95 14.95
N GLY A 54 7.51 -2.82 14.97
CA GLY A 54 6.81 -3.19 16.21
C GLY A 54 5.77 -2.16 16.67
N GLU A 55 5.58 -1.08 15.90
CA GLU A 55 4.53 -0.10 16.14
C GLU A 55 3.20 -0.57 15.54
N THR A 56 2.10 -0.18 16.19
CA THR A 56 0.75 -0.28 15.64
C THR A 56 0.24 1.13 15.35
N LEU A 57 0.16 1.49 14.07
CA LEU A 57 -0.40 2.78 13.64
C LEU A 57 -1.88 2.62 13.29
N CYS A 58 -2.73 3.49 13.85
CA CYS A 58 -4.16 3.55 13.55
C CYS A 58 -4.48 4.82 12.75
N ILE A 59 -5.24 4.67 11.66
CA ILE A 59 -5.80 5.80 10.90
C ILE A 59 -7.30 5.89 11.17
N ALA A 60 -7.73 6.95 11.84
CA ALA A 60 -9.12 7.21 12.18
C ALA A 60 -9.66 8.44 11.41
N GLY A 61 -10.98 8.49 11.23
CA GLY A 61 -11.66 9.59 10.55
C GLY A 61 -13.05 9.19 10.06
N GLU A 62 -13.83 10.15 9.59
CA GLU A 62 -15.19 9.94 9.07
C GLU A 62 -15.24 9.08 7.81
N SER A 63 -16.41 8.53 7.49
CA SER A 63 -16.60 7.81 6.22
C SER A 63 -16.20 8.70 5.04
N GLY A 64 -15.48 8.15 4.06
CA GLY A 64 -15.00 8.91 2.90
C GLY A 64 -13.73 9.75 3.11
N SER A 65 -13.14 9.79 4.31
CA SER A 65 -11.93 10.59 4.59
C SER A 65 -10.62 10.06 3.95
N GLY A 66 -10.68 9.11 3.02
CA GLY A 66 -9.50 8.58 2.32
C GLY A 66 -8.72 7.47 3.04
N LYS A 67 -9.21 6.94 4.17
CA LYS A 67 -8.56 5.82 4.91
C LYS A 67 -8.34 4.59 4.04
N SER A 68 -9.41 4.06 3.43
CA SER A 68 -9.34 2.88 2.58
C SER A 68 -8.49 3.15 1.33
N MET A 69 -8.58 4.36 0.76
CA MET A 69 -7.75 4.76 -0.37
C MET A 69 -6.26 4.79 -0.03
N THR A 70 -5.91 5.22 1.17
CA THR A 70 -4.53 5.19 1.68
C THR A 70 -4.03 3.75 1.78
N ALA A 71 -4.80 2.86 2.41
CA ALA A 71 -4.44 1.45 2.54
C ALA A 71 -4.30 0.75 1.18
N LEU A 72 -5.21 1.01 0.24
CA LEU A 72 -5.15 0.47 -1.12
C LEU A 72 -3.98 1.05 -1.92
N ALA A 73 -3.62 2.31 -1.72
CA ALA A 73 -2.44 2.92 -2.33
C ALA A 73 -1.14 2.24 -1.86
N ILE A 74 -1.01 1.98 -0.56
CA ILE A 74 0.13 1.23 0.01
C ILE A 74 0.24 -0.15 -0.64
N MET A 75 -0.88 -0.85 -0.81
CA MET A 75 -0.93 -2.17 -1.43
C MET A 75 -0.79 -2.16 -2.97
N GLN A 76 -0.74 -0.99 -3.60
CA GLN A 76 -0.85 -0.84 -5.06
C GLN A 76 -2.07 -1.58 -5.63
N LEU A 77 -3.23 -1.41 -4.98
CA LEU A 77 -4.53 -2.01 -5.33
C LEU A 77 -5.61 -0.95 -5.56
N LEU A 78 -5.22 0.28 -5.90
CA LEU A 78 -6.18 1.33 -6.25
C LEU A 78 -7.04 0.88 -7.44
N PRO A 79 -8.37 1.11 -7.42
CA PRO A 79 -9.24 0.75 -8.55
C PRO A 79 -8.80 1.46 -9.83
N GLN A 80 -8.34 0.71 -10.82
CA GLN A 80 -7.94 1.29 -12.12
C GLN A 80 -9.07 1.18 -13.14
N PRO A 81 -9.26 2.18 -14.03
CA PRO A 81 -8.51 3.43 -14.16
C PRO A 81 -9.05 4.57 -13.26
N ALA A 82 -10.02 4.28 -12.39
CA ALA A 82 -10.75 5.29 -11.62
C ALA A 82 -9.89 6.05 -10.61
N ALA A 83 -8.84 5.43 -10.06
CA ALA A 83 -7.97 6.00 -9.04
C ALA A 83 -6.49 5.76 -9.34
N ARG A 84 -5.65 6.74 -9.00
CA ARG A 84 -4.18 6.64 -9.12
C ARG A 84 -3.45 7.41 -8.04
N ILE A 85 -2.21 7.04 -7.80
CA ILE A 85 -1.26 7.89 -7.09
C ILE A 85 -0.85 9.01 -8.05
N SER A 86 -1.20 10.25 -7.70
CA SER A 86 -0.88 11.43 -8.50
C SER A 86 0.45 12.05 -8.10
N SER A 87 0.87 11.90 -6.84
CA SER A 87 2.21 12.28 -6.36
C SER A 87 2.57 11.54 -5.06
N GLY A 88 3.83 11.66 -4.66
CA GLY A 88 4.37 11.10 -3.42
C GLY A 88 5.12 9.77 -3.60
N LYS A 89 5.60 9.22 -2.49
CA LYS A 89 6.35 7.96 -2.44
C LYS A 89 5.86 7.08 -1.31
N ILE A 90 5.97 5.77 -1.49
CA ILE A 90 5.61 4.77 -0.49
C ILE A 90 6.77 3.79 -0.37
N ARG A 91 7.59 3.92 0.68
CA ARG A 91 8.76 3.07 0.91
C ARG A 91 8.46 1.99 1.95
N LEU A 92 8.67 0.74 1.59
CA LEU A 92 8.70 -0.41 2.49
C LEU A 92 10.15 -0.86 2.66
N GLY A 93 10.77 -0.49 3.79
CA GLY A 93 12.24 -0.49 3.87
C GLY A 93 12.82 0.26 2.67
N ASP A 94 13.86 -0.30 2.03
CA ASP A 94 14.55 0.37 0.91
C ASP A 94 13.79 0.40 -0.42
N THR A 95 12.60 -0.20 -0.47
CA THR A 95 11.85 -0.40 -1.70
C THR A 95 10.72 0.60 -1.84
N ASP A 96 10.75 1.43 -2.89
CA ASP A 96 9.62 2.30 -3.26
C ASP A 96 8.56 1.48 -4.02
N LEU A 97 7.39 1.29 -3.41
CA LEU A 97 6.28 0.48 -3.93
C LEU A 97 5.57 1.16 -5.10
N ALA A 98 5.56 2.49 -5.18
CA ALA A 98 4.75 3.24 -6.15
C ALA A 98 5.27 3.11 -7.59
N VAL A 99 6.49 2.60 -7.78
CA VAL A 99 7.16 2.47 -9.09
C VAL A 99 7.43 1.01 -9.49
N LEU A 100 6.96 0.04 -8.69
CA LEU A 100 7.19 -1.37 -8.98
C LEU A 100 6.23 -1.92 -10.03
N ASP A 101 6.74 -2.83 -10.85
CA ASP A 101 5.90 -3.66 -11.70
C ASP A 101 5.09 -4.69 -10.89
N GLU A 102 4.03 -5.21 -11.50
CA GLU A 102 3.12 -6.19 -10.89
C GLU A 102 3.83 -7.46 -10.41
N ARG A 103 4.88 -7.91 -11.13
CA ARG A 103 5.63 -9.13 -10.77
C ARG A 103 6.43 -8.94 -9.49
N ARG A 104 7.01 -7.76 -9.28
CA ARG A 104 7.71 -7.39 -8.04
C ARG A 104 6.72 -7.17 -6.92
N LEU A 105 5.61 -6.49 -7.18
CA LEU A 105 4.54 -6.29 -6.19
C LEU A 105 3.96 -7.62 -5.70
N ARG A 106 3.76 -8.62 -6.58
CA ARG A 106 3.31 -9.97 -6.18
C ARG A 106 4.26 -10.70 -5.24
N ARG A 107 5.56 -10.45 -5.33
CA ARG A 107 6.55 -11.06 -4.41
C ARG A 107 6.57 -10.37 -3.05
N ILE A 108 6.16 -9.10 -2.99
CA ILE A 108 6.10 -8.31 -1.76
C ILE A 108 4.78 -8.56 -1.03
N ARG A 109 3.67 -8.58 -1.77
CA ARG A 109 2.34 -8.95 -1.25
C ARG A 109 2.36 -10.43 -0.84
N GLY A 110 1.76 -10.75 0.31
CA GLY A 110 1.71 -12.10 0.85
C GLY A 110 2.95 -12.53 1.64
N ASP A 111 4.14 -12.01 1.33
CA ASP A 111 5.38 -12.31 2.05
C ASP A 111 5.79 -11.19 3.03
N ARG A 112 5.91 -9.95 2.53
CA ARG A 112 6.38 -8.80 3.32
C ARG A 112 5.25 -7.94 3.88
N ILE A 113 4.16 -7.80 3.13
CA ILE A 113 2.94 -7.08 3.53
C ILE A 113 1.71 -7.89 3.12
N ALA A 114 0.68 -7.86 3.94
CA ALA A 114 -0.60 -8.51 3.68
C ALA A 114 -1.73 -7.56 4.10
N MET A 115 -2.91 -7.75 3.51
CA MET A 115 -4.10 -6.98 3.82
C MET A 115 -5.23 -7.93 4.19
N ILE A 116 -5.97 -7.56 5.23
CA ILE A 116 -7.25 -8.17 5.60
C ILE A 116 -8.33 -7.15 5.21
N PHE A 117 -9.22 -7.53 4.30
CA PHE A 117 -10.28 -6.66 3.81
C PHE A 117 -11.42 -6.56 4.83
N GLN A 118 -12.12 -5.41 4.84
CA GLN A 118 -13.23 -5.15 5.75
C GLN A 118 -14.40 -6.14 5.56
N GLU A 119 -14.61 -6.62 4.33
CA GLU A 119 -15.58 -7.65 4.00
C GLU A 119 -14.88 -8.99 3.78
N PRO A 120 -14.65 -9.80 4.83
CA PRO A 120 -13.87 -11.03 4.71
C PRO A 120 -14.49 -12.04 3.72
N MET A 121 -15.82 -12.02 3.57
CA MET A 121 -16.54 -12.92 2.67
C MET A 121 -16.26 -12.65 1.18
N THR A 122 -15.87 -11.44 0.80
CA THR A 122 -15.50 -11.13 -0.59
C THR A 122 -14.08 -11.55 -0.93
N SER A 123 -13.24 -11.80 0.09
CA SER A 123 -11.86 -12.23 -0.07
C SER A 123 -11.66 -13.75 -0.08
N LEU A 124 -12.67 -14.52 0.32
CA LEU A 124 -12.65 -15.98 0.33
C LEU A 124 -13.44 -16.55 -0.85
N ASN A 125 -12.92 -17.61 -1.46
CA ASN A 125 -13.63 -18.36 -2.49
C ASN A 125 -14.55 -19.40 -1.82
N PRO A 126 -15.90 -19.26 -1.89
CA PRO A 126 -16.82 -20.15 -1.19
C PRO A 126 -16.82 -21.58 -1.73
N VAL A 127 -16.26 -21.82 -2.91
CA VAL A 127 -16.14 -23.16 -3.52
C VAL A 127 -14.93 -23.93 -2.94
N LEU A 128 -13.98 -23.24 -2.31
CA LEU A 128 -12.76 -23.83 -1.77
C LEU A 128 -12.85 -23.99 -0.26
N SER A 129 -12.37 -25.12 0.26
CA SER A 129 -12.21 -25.30 1.70
C SER A 129 -11.20 -24.30 2.27
N ILE A 130 -11.35 -23.94 3.54
CA ILE A 130 -10.41 -23.06 4.26
C ILE A 130 -8.96 -23.59 4.12
N GLY A 131 -8.78 -24.90 4.32
CA GLY A 131 -7.47 -25.54 4.18
C GLY A 131 -6.88 -25.41 2.78
N ARG A 132 -7.70 -25.50 1.72
CA ARG A 132 -7.23 -25.32 0.34
C ARG A 132 -6.77 -23.89 0.10
N GLN A 133 -7.54 -22.89 0.54
CA GLN A 133 -7.22 -21.48 0.36
C GLN A 133 -5.94 -21.08 1.11
N LEU A 134 -5.76 -21.57 2.35
CA LEU A 134 -4.53 -21.35 3.12
C LEU A 134 -3.30 -21.97 2.44
N VAL A 135 -3.41 -23.22 1.97
CA VAL A 135 -2.31 -23.90 1.28
C VAL A 135 -1.97 -23.22 -0.03
N GLU A 136 -2.97 -22.85 -0.84
CA GLU A 136 -2.77 -22.15 -2.11
C GLU A 136 -2.05 -20.82 -1.93
N SER A 137 -2.39 -20.05 -0.89
CA SER A 137 -1.69 -18.80 -0.59
C SER A 137 -0.20 -19.02 -0.27
N ILE A 138 0.13 -20.06 0.50
CA ILE A 138 1.51 -20.43 0.82
C ILE A 138 2.24 -20.93 -0.44
N GLU A 139 1.60 -21.79 -1.25
CA GLU A 139 2.15 -22.28 -2.52
C GLU A 139 2.43 -21.12 -3.50
N ALA A 140 1.56 -20.12 -3.56
CA ALA A 140 1.69 -18.99 -4.48
C ALA A 140 2.84 -18.03 -4.13
N HIS A 141 3.21 -17.94 -2.85
CA HIS A 141 4.20 -16.96 -2.37
C HIS A 141 5.49 -17.60 -1.84
N THR A 142 5.59 -18.93 -1.85
CA THR A 142 6.78 -19.67 -1.40
C THR A 142 7.19 -20.75 -2.40
N GLY A 143 8.41 -21.30 -2.26
CA GLY A 143 8.87 -22.45 -3.04
C GLY A 143 8.58 -23.81 -2.39
N LEU A 144 7.69 -23.85 -1.39
CA LEU A 144 7.43 -25.07 -0.61
C LEU A 144 6.62 -26.08 -1.44
N SER A 145 6.89 -27.37 -1.21
CA SER A 145 6.04 -28.43 -1.74
C SER A 145 4.65 -28.36 -1.11
N ARG A 146 3.65 -28.94 -1.79
CA ARG A 146 2.26 -29.02 -1.28
C ARG A 146 2.17 -29.64 0.12
N ALA A 147 3.00 -30.64 0.41
CA ALA A 147 3.03 -31.28 1.73
C ALA A 147 3.55 -30.33 2.82
N GLU A 148 4.62 -29.59 2.53
CA GLU A 148 5.21 -28.60 3.45
C GLU A 148 4.28 -27.40 3.64
N ALA A 149 3.66 -26.91 2.57
CA ALA A 149 2.65 -25.85 2.63
C ALA A 149 1.45 -26.26 3.49
N ARG A 150 0.98 -27.50 3.37
CA ARG A 150 -0.07 -28.06 4.23
C ARG A 150 0.35 -28.12 5.69
N ARG A 151 1.58 -28.56 5.99
CA ARG A 151 2.10 -28.58 7.37
C ARG A 151 2.11 -27.18 7.97
N ARG A 152 2.66 -26.21 7.23
CA ARG A 152 2.75 -24.81 7.66
C ARG A 152 1.38 -24.16 7.86
N ALA A 153 0.41 -24.46 6.98
CA ALA A 153 -0.96 -23.99 7.15
C ALA A 153 -1.60 -24.51 8.45
N ILE A 154 -1.36 -25.78 8.80
CA ILE A 154 -1.87 -26.38 10.04
C ILE A 154 -1.18 -25.77 11.27
N GLU A 155 0.13 -25.52 11.20
CA GLU A 155 0.86 -24.85 12.28
C GLU A 155 0.32 -23.45 12.55
N ALA A 156 0.02 -22.67 11.51
CA ALA A 156 -0.53 -21.33 11.63
C ALA A 156 -1.92 -21.28 12.31
N LEU A 157 -2.71 -22.35 12.22
CA LEU A 157 -4.03 -22.45 12.86
C LEU A 157 -3.97 -22.90 14.34
N LYS A 158 -2.80 -23.35 14.81
CA LYS A 158 -2.61 -23.81 16.20
C LYS A 158 -1.97 -22.77 17.11
N ALA A 159 -1.38 -21.73 16.53
CA ALA A 159 -0.80 -20.60 17.24
C ALA A 159 -1.89 -19.65 17.73
#